data_AF-A0A9E1RN51-F1
#
_entry.id   AF-A0A9E1RN51-F1
#
_cell.length_a   1.000
_cell.length_b   1.000
_cell.length_c   1.000
_cell.angle_alpha   90.00
_cell.angle_beta   90.00
_cell.angle_gamma   90.00
#
_symmetry.space_group_name_H-M   'P 1'
#
loop_
_entity.id
_entity.type
_entity.pdbx_description
1 polymer ?
#
loop_
_entity_poly.entity_id
_entity_poly.type
_entity_poly.pdbx_seq_one_letter_code
_entity_poly.pdbx_strand_id
1 'polypeptide(L)'
;MTPETQERNPFVSIAVLVVVMALVAGLAGRFGVSGVVAAICIAIAMIGTWVLLSPQIETLEVVHAGSPGRSAVATGGAKLAPTGTVTAFVGNPESEPRERLRSTPRLAVGFDTGDTGRPGSPQPAHLPSLNEEGFVDSVAPVQALGQLPQDASALQVSTTVEPNSNVSGAYTLGQFEVRATSRRGSDHVILNDLRQDDYVVASAAGGRYLVVVVADGQGAAENAHYGSYWSCRLLAQAIDQHLRDGVPGIEKMLERTREELHSLFEMRFTDGTKLRTIATTLVGLIAPIDGGPAAGFRVGDGDLLVAGADGWTSVFAPAIGDPEAVFPRSVEADVAPLDLDARCLLLATDGVSAPLAANDDVALSFVEGLQAPISEVEFDQLLSFPLEEARGDRTAVSIWFSPKK
;
A
#
# COMPACT_ATOMS: atom_id res chain seq x y z
N MET A 1 -18.46 64.09 0.47
CA MET A 1 -18.91 63.29 -0.69
C MET A 1 -17.69 62.86 -1.46
N THR A 2 -17.25 61.62 -1.27
CA THR A 2 -16.40 60.83 -2.17
C THR A 2 -16.71 59.37 -1.84
N PRO A 3 -17.00 58.52 -2.84
CA PRO A 3 -17.47 57.16 -2.59
C PRO A 3 -16.29 56.27 -2.20
N GLU A 4 -16.41 55.56 -1.09
CA GLU A 4 -15.49 54.48 -0.75
C GLU A 4 -15.66 53.36 -1.77
N THR A 5 -14.58 53.09 -2.49
CA THR A 5 -14.39 51.95 -3.37
C THR A 5 -14.39 50.68 -2.52
N GLN A 6 -15.51 49.99 -2.53
CA GLN A 6 -15.65 48.63 -2.01
C GLN A 6 -14.67 47.72 -2.78
N GLU A 7 -13.58 47.30 -2.12
CA GLU A 7 -12.68 46.26 -2.62
C GLU A 7 -13.49 44.98 -2.88
N ARG A 8 -13.83 44.76 -4.15
CA ARG A 8 -14.45 43.51 -4.62
C ARG A 8 -13.36 42.45 -4.65
N ASN A 9 -13.43 41.54 -3.68
CA ASN A 9 -12.58 40.36 -3.60
C ASN A 9 -12.70 39.56 -4.92
N PRO A 10 -11.62 39.45 -5.73
CA PRO A 10 -11.68 38.88 -7.09
C PRO A 10 -12.14 37.42 -7.08
N PHE A 11 -11.90 36.70 -5.99
CA PHE A 11 -12.31 35.32 -5.79
C PHE A 11 -13.84 35.13 -5.79
N VAL A 12 -14.60 36.11 -5.27
CA VAL A 12 -16.08 36.04 -5.28
C VAL A 12 -16.62 36.20 -6.70
N SER A 13 -15.99 37.04 -7.52
CA SER A 13 -16.40 37.24 -8.91
C SER A 13 -16.12 36.00 -9.77
N ILE A 14 -15.02 35.29 -9.48
CA ILE A 14 -14.61 34.08 -10.19
C ILE A 14 -15.47 32.87 -9.77
N ALA A 15 -15.74 32.70 -8.48
CA ALA A 15 -16.62 31.63 -8.00
C ALA A 15 -18.05 31.75 -8.56
N VAL A 16 -18.57 32.98 -8.64
CA VAL A 16 -19.87 33.24 -9.29
C VAL A 16 -19.83 32.91 -10.79
N LEU A 17 -18.73 33.22 -11.48
CA LEU A 17 -18.56 32.88 -12.90
C LEU A 17 -18.60 31.37 -13.14
N VAL A 18 -17.91 30.58 -12.30
CA VAL A 18 -17.87 29.11 -12.41
C VAL A 18 -19.25 28.50 -12.17
N VAL A 19 -19.99 28.98 -11.18
CA VAL A 19 -21.36 28.50 -10.89
C VAL A 19 -22.32 28.85 -12.03
N VAL A 20 -22.22 30.06 -12.59
CA VAL A 20 -23.02 30.47 -13.76
C VAL A 20 -22.69 29.61 -14.98
N MET A 21 -21.41 29.28 -15.21
CA MET A 21 -20.99 28.41 -16.31
C MET A 21 -21.53 26.98 -16.17
N ALA A 22 -21.51 26.41 -14.96
CA ALA A 22 -22.07 25.09 -14.68
C ALA A 22 -23.60 25.05 -14.91
N LEU A 23 -24.32 26.10 -14.52
CA LEU A 23 -25.75 26.23 -14.79
C LEU A 23 -26.05 26.34 -16.29
N VAL A 24 -25.27 27.10 -17.05
CA VAL A 24 -25.44 27.25 -18.50
C VAL A 24 -25.15 25.92 -19.22
N ALA A 25 -24.12 25.19 -18.81
CA ALA A 25 -23.82 23.86 -19.36
C ALA A 25 -24.93 22.84 -19.06
N GLY A 26 -25.47 22.84 -17.84
CA GLY A 26 -26.60 22.00 -17.44
C GLY A 26 -27.90 22.33 -18.19
N LEU A 27 -28.17 23.61 -18.45
CA LEU A 27 -29.31 24.03 -19.27
C LEU A 27 -29.10 23.68 -20.76
N ALA A 28 -27.88 23.85 -21.30
CA ALA A 28 -27.59 23.51 -22.69
C ALA A 28 -27.76 22.00 -22.97
N GLY A 29 -27.37 21.13 -22.04
CA GLY A 29 -27.60 19.69 -22.12
C GLY A 29 -29.09 19.30 -22.08
N ARG A 30 -29.92 20.08 -21.39
CA ARG A 30 -31.36 19.82 -21.26
C ARG A 30 -32.19 20.26 -22.49
N PHE A 31 -31.68 21.20 -23.28
CA PHE A 31 -32.37 21.76 -24.46
C PHE A 31 -31.78 21.32 -25.81
N GLY A 32 -30.84 20.36 -25.82
CA GLY A 32 -30.34 19.75 -27.05
C GLY A 32 -29.62 20.72 -27.98
N VAL A 33 -28.91 21.71 -27.43
CA VAL A 33 -28.22 22.73 -28.24
C VAL A 33 -26.80 22.25 -28.57
N SER A 34 -26.55 22.20 -29.88
CA SER A 34 -25.37 21.75 -30.63
C SER A 34 -23.99 22.01 -29.98
N GLY A 35 -23.07 21.06 -30.16
CA GLY A 35 -21.70 20.99 -29.61
C GLY A 35 -20.79 22.22 -29.76
N VAL A 36 -21.22 23.26 -30.49
CA VAL A 36 -20.58 24.57 -30.53
C VAL A 36 -20.60 25.26 -29.15
N VAL A 37 -21.69 25.15 -28.39
CA VAL A 37 -21.78 25.76 -27.05
C VAL A 37 -20.86 25.04 -26.05
N ALA A 38 -20.82 23.71 -26.12
CA ALA A 38 -19.91 22.89 -25.32
C ALA A 38 -18.44 23.22 -25.63
N ALA A 39 -18.08 23.38 -26.91
CA ALA A 39 -16.73 23.75 -27.31
C ALA A 39 -16.32 25.14 -26.79
N ILE A 40 -17.24 26.12 -26.81
CA ILE A 40 -16.98 27.46 -26.27
C ILE A 40 -16.78 27.41 -24.74
N CYS A 41 -17.60 26.64 -24.02
CA CYS A 41 -17.44 26.47 -22.57
C CYS A 41 -16.11 25.81 -22.20
N ILE A 42 -15.67 24.80 -22.95
CA ILE A 42 -14.37 24.14 -22.74
C ILE A 42 -13.21 25.10 -23.01
N ALA A 43 -13.28 25.88 -24.10
CA ALA A 43 -12.23 26.85 -24.45
C ALA A 43 -12.08 27.93 -23.37
N ILE A 44 -13.20 28.45 -22.84
CA ILE A 44 -13.19 29.45 -21.77
C ILE A 44 -12.64 28.86 -20.46
N ALA A 45 -13.00 27.62 -20.12
CA ALA A 45 -12.48 26.93 -18.94
C ALA A 45 -10.96 26.73 -19.04
N MET A 46 -10.44 26.30 -20.19
CA MET A 46 -9.00 26.15 -20.40
C MET A 46 -8.24 27.47 -20.28
N ILE A 47 -8.78 28.57 -20.81
CA ILE A 47 -8.18 29.90 -20.69
C ILE A 47 -8.20 30.38 -19.23
N GLY A 48 -9.30 30.16 -18.51
CA GLY A 48 -9.40 30.49 -17.08
C GLY A 48 -8.37 29.72 -16.23
N THR A 49 -8.21 28.43 -16.49
CA THR A 49 -7.22 27.57 -15.82
C THR A 49 -5.79 27.97 -16.16
N TRP A 50 -5.51 28.36 -17.42
CA TRP A 50 -4.18 28.86 -17.81
C TRP A 50 -3.85 30.20 -17.14
N VAL A 51 -4.80 31.14 -17.06
CA VAL A 51 -4.61 32.41 -16.35
C VAL A 51 -4.40 32.20 -14.84
N LEU A 52 -5.03 31.18 -14.25
CA LEU A 52 -4.83 30.81 -12.84
C LEU A 52 -3.47 30.14 -12.57
N LEU A 53 -2.92 29.43 -13.55
CA LEU A 53 -1.66 28.68 -13.43
C LEU A 53 -0.44 29.45 -13.98
N SER A 54 -0.63 30.60 -14.63
CA SER A 54 0.50 31.39 -15.10
C SER A 54 1.24 32.01 -13.90
N PRO A 55 2.55 31.76 -13.73
CA PRO A 55 3.31 32.34 -12.63
C PRO A 55 3.35 33.86 -12.80
N GLN A 56 2.87 34.58 -11.79
CA GLN A 56 3.03 36.02 -11.70
C GLN A 56 4.53 36.32 -11.57
N ILE A 57 5.13 36.86 -12.62
CA ILE A 57 6.49 37.39 -12.55
C ILE A 57 6.42 38.66 -11.69
N GLU A 58 6.71 38.52 -10.40
CA GLU A 58 7.03 39.67 -9.56
C GLU A 58 8.33 40.29 -10.08
N THR A 59 8.19 41.40 -10.81
CA THR A 59 9.31 42.32 -11.04
C THR A 59 9.73 42.91 -9.70
N LEU A 60 10.80 42.37 -9.12
CA LEU A 60 11.49 42.98 -7.98
C LEU A 60 12.08 44.33 -8.40
N GLU A 61 11.38 45.40 -8.00
CA GLU A 61 11.83 46.78 -8.11
C GLU A 61 12.95 47.01 -7.08
N VAL A 62 14.18 47.26 -7.56
CA VAL A 62 15.34 47.57 -6.73
C VAL A 62 15.19 48.98 -6.17
N VAL A 63 14.74 49.08 -4.92
CA VAL A 63 14.73 50.35 -4.18
C VAL A 63 16.16 50.71 -3.77
N HIS A 64 16.67 51.77 -4.40
CA HIS A 64 17.83 52.54 -3.96
C HIS A 64 17.52 53.25 -2.63
N ALA A 65 18.36 53.04 -1.61
CA ALA A 65 18.50 53.95 -0.49
C ALA A 65 19.99 54.19 -0.22
N GLY A 66 20.43 55.44 -0.39
CA GLY A 66 21.81 55.88 -0.28
C GLY A 66 22.32 56.05 1.16
N SER A 67 23.58 55.61 1.36
CA SER A 67 24.78 56.30 1.91
C SER A 67 24.66 57.40 3.01
N PRO A 68 25.73 57.72 3.80
CA PRO A 68 27.15 57.43 3.57
C PRO A 68 28.02 57.08 4.81
N GLY A 69 29.23 56.54 4.59
CA GLY A 69 30.27 56.66 5.61
C GLY A 69 31.50 55.76 5.51
N ARG A 70 32.61 56.37 5.06
CA ARG A 70 34.03 56.09 5.38
C ARG A 70 34.82 55.03 4.57
N SER A 71 35.62 55.61 3.66
CA SER A 71 36.97 55.27 3.17
C SER A 71 37.75 54.11 3.79
N ALA A 72 38.32 53.27 2.90
CA ALA A 72 39.77 53.01 2.85
C ALA A 72 40.21 52.40 1.50
N VAL A 73 41.02 53.17 0.77
CA VAL A 73 42.29 52.83 0.09
C VAL A 73 42.42 51.55 -0.77
N ALA A 74 42.89 51.78 -2.00
CA ALA A 74 43.27 50.84 -3.04
C ALA A 74 44.51 49.97 -2.72
N THR A 75 44.61 48.77 -3.32
CA THR A 75 45.64 48.37 -4.29
C THR A 75 45.63 46.86 -4.58
N GLY A 76 45.75 46.49 -5.87
CA GLY A 76 46.57 45.34 -6.29
C GLY A 76 45.88 44.03 -6.71
N GLY A 77 46.05 43.68 -8.00
CA GLY A 77 46.57 42.33 -8.34
C GLY A 77 45.60 41.26 -8.86
N ALA A 78 45.49 41.18 -10.19
CA ALA A 78 45.26 40.01 -11.06
C ALA A 78 45.07 38.59 -10.47
N LYS A 79 44.05 37.86 -10.95
CA LYS A 79 44.18 36.74 -11.92
C LYS A 79 42.84 36.00 -12.15
N LEU A 80 42.61 35.64 -13.41
CA LEU A 80 41.63 34.63 -13.85
C LEU A 80 42.12 33.22 -13.52
N ALA A 81 41.23 32.36 -13.02
CA ALA A 81 41.00 30.98 -13.50
C ALA A 81 39.77 30.34 -12.81
N PRO A 82 39.03 29.44 -13.49
CA PRO A 82 37.87 28.72 -12.97
C PRO A 82 38.27 27.37 -12.34
N THR A 83 37.25 26.61 -11.90
CA THR A 83 37.21 25.22 -11.36
C THR A 83 37.18 25.07 -9.84
N GLY A 84 36.07 24.46 -9.38
CA GLY A 84 35.88 23.95 -8.03
C GLY A 84 35.05 22.67 -8.11
N THR A 85 35.75 21.55 -8.27
CA THR A 85 35.29 20.18 -8.02
C THR A 85 35.51 19.88 -6.55
N VAL A 86 34.50 19.40 -5.82
CA VAL A 86 34.62 18.80 -4.47
C VAL A 86 33.44 17.84 -4.29
N THR A 87 33.49 16.61 -3.80
CA THR A 87 34.48 15.51 -3.68
C THR A 87 33.63 14.31 -3.25
N ALA A 88 33.75 13.18 -3.93
CA ALA A 88 33.14 11.92 -3.52
C ALA A 88 33.87 11.34 -2.29
N PHE A 89 33.14 10.94 -1.26
CA PHE A 89 33.70 10.21 -0.12
C PHE A 89 34.00 8.76 -0.55
N VAL A 90 35.29 8.48 -0.74
CA VAL A 90 35.83 7.12 -0.90
C VAL A 90 36.18 6.59 0.48
N GLY A 91 35.49 5.54 0.93
CA GLY A 91 35.88 4.70 2.05
C GLY A 91 36.38 3.35 1.54
N ASN A 92 37.62 2.99 1.86
CA ASN A 92 38.26 1.71 1.50
C ASN A 92 37.75 0.56 2.41
N PRO A 93 37.90 -0.73 2.01
CA PRO A 93 37.14 -1.85 2.56
C PRO A 93 37.80 -2.44 3.81
N GLU A 94 37.01 -2.64 4.86
CA GLU A 94 37.35 -3.57 5.94
C GLU A 94 36.34 -4.72 5.92
N SER A 95 36.86 -5.89 5.59
CA SER A 95 36.24 -7.20 5.63
C SER A 95 36.13 -7.70 7.08
N GLU A 96 34.90 -8.11 7.46
CA GLU A 96 34.47 -8.75 8.71
C GLU A 96 34.63 -7.93 10.01
N PRO A 97 33.53 -7.38 10.56
CA PRO A 97 32.54 -8.21 11.29
C PRO A 97 31.08 -7.76 11.06
N ARG A 98 30.68 -7.51 9.81
CA ARG A 98 29.29 -7.15 9.45
C ARG A 98 28.34 -8.34 9.25
N GLU A 99 28.84 -9.56 9.39
CA GLU A 99 28.09 -10.80 9.12
C GLU A 99 27.38 -11.39 10.36
N ARG A 100 27.48 -10.77 11.54
CA ARG A 100 26.88 -11.27 12.80
C ARG A 100 25.65 -10.53 13.31
N LEU A 101 25.06 -9.62 12.53
CA LEU A 101 23.78 -8.96 12.88
C LEU A 101 22.58 -9.50 12.07
N ARG A 102 22.78 -10.52 11.22
CA ARG A 102 21.71 -11.25 10.54
C ARG A 102 21.44 -12.57 11.25
N SER A 103 20.61 -12.57 12.28
CA SER A 103 19.92 -13.76 12.82
C SER A 103 18.97 -13.29 13.94
N THR A 104 17.66 -13.52 13.86
CA THR A 104 17.04 -14.82 14.12
C THR A 104 15.55 -14.75 13.71
N PRO A 105 15.03 -15.61 12.83
CA PRO A 105 13.58 -15.70 12.60
C PRO A 105 12.90 -16.29 13.84
N ARG A 106 11.79 -15.69 14.27
CA ARG A 106 10.98 -16.15 15.39
C ARG A 106 9.96 -17.17 14.89
N LEU A 107 9.95 -18.35 15.53
CA LEU A 107 9.04 -19.45 15.24
C LEU A 107 7.59 -19.05 15.58
N ALA A 108 6.63 -19.29 14.68
CA ALA A 108 5.22 -19.33 15.06
C ALA A 108 4.98 -20.58 15.92
N VAL A 109 4.54 -20.38 17.17
CA VAL A 109 4.26 -21.44 18.13
C VAL A 109 2.89 -22.05 17.82
N GLY A 110 2.86 -23.27 17.30
CA GLY A 110 1.65 -24.10 17.27
C GLY A 110 1.41 -24.72 18.65
N PHE A 111 0.16 -24.72 19.11
CA PHE A 111 -0.21 -25.36 20.38
C PHE A 111 -0.79 -26.76 20.16
N ASP A 112 -0.33 -27.67 21.03
CA ASP A 112 -0.82 -29.04 21.24
C ASP A 112 -2.35 -29.12 21.30
N THR A 113 -2.90 -30.06 20.54
CA THR A 113 -4.22 -30.65 20.79
C THR A 113 -4.06 -31.88 21.69
N GLY A 114 -4.69 -31.92 22.87
CA GLY A 114 -4.68 -33.13 23.71
C GLY A 114 -5.35 -33.05 25.09
N ASP A 115 -6.67 -33.14 25.08
CA ASP A 115 -7.61 -33.85 25.98
C ASP A 115 -7.35 -34.21 27.48
N THR A 116 -8.44 -34.06 28.25
CA THR A 116 -8.85 -34.66 29.56
C THR A 116 -8.07 -34.47 30.88
N GLY A 117 -8.79 -33.94 31.89
CA GLY A 117 -8.65 -34.37 33.30
C GLY A 117 -8.56 -33.29 34.40
N ARG A 118 -9.68 -32.98 35.08
CA ARG A 118 -9.70 -32.54 36.51
C ARG A 118 -9.81 -33.82 37.37
N PRO A 119 -9.31 -33.93 38.64
CA PRO A 119 -9.47 -32.94 39.73
C PRO A 119 -8.32 -32.83 40.80
N GLY A 120 -8.37 -31.82 41.68
CA GLY A 120 -7.71 -31.88 43.03
C GLY A 120 -6.84 -30.68 43.48
N SER A 121 -7.32 -29.95 44.48
CA SER A 121 -6.80 -28.81 45.32
C SER A 121 -5.52 -29.06 46.16
N PRO A 122 -5.02 -28.14 47.04
CA PRO A 122 -5.00 -26.66 47.13
C PRO A 122 -3.58 -26.05 47.37
N GLN A 123 -3.47 -24.72 47.31
CA GLN A 123 -2.24 -23.92 47.54
C GLN A 123 -1.90 -23.70 49.03
N PRO A 124 -0.60 -23.45 49.36
CA PRO A 124 -0.27 -22.43 50.36
C PRO A 124 0.83 -21.44 49.93
N ALA A 125 0.92 -20.33 50.69
CA ALA A 125 1.56 -19.06 50.37
C ALA A 125 2.96 -18.83 51.01
N HIS A 126 3.77 -17.96 50.34
CA HIS A 126 4.84 -17.02 50.77
C HIS A 126 6.00 -17.46 51.73
N LEU A 127 7.28 -17.54 51.27
CA LEU A 127 8.42 -16.55 51.16
C LEU A 127 9.15 -16.22 52.50
N PRO A 128 10.46 -15.77 52.58
CA PRO A 128 11.38 -15.22 51.56
C PRO A 128 12.92 -15.56 51.64
N SER A 129 13.70 -14.97 50.72
CA SER A 129 15.13 -14.52 50.80
C SER A 129 16.26 -15.56 50.52
N LEU A 130 17.35 -15.33 49.77
CA LEU A 130 17.93 -14.18 49.03
C LEU A 130 18.95 -14.67 47.97
N ASN A 131 18.94 -13.96 46.84
CA ASN A 131 20.05 -13.56 45.95
C ASN A 131 20.71 -14.49 44.91
N GLU A 132 20.79 -13.86 43.73
CA GLU A 132 21.71 -13.98 42.59
C GLU A 132 21.30 -14.84 41.38
N GLU A 133 21.24 -14.13 40.24
CA GLU A 133 21.14 -14.59 38.85
C GLU A 133 19.79 -15.16 38.38
N GLY A 134 19.00 -14.28 37.78
CA GLY A 134 17.81 -14.65 37.02
C GLY A 134 17.24 -13.41 36.35
N PHE A 135 17.64 -13.19 35.11
CA PHE A 135 17.03 -12.21 34.21
C PHE A 135 15.51 -12.47 34.21
N VAL A 136 14.75 -11.55 34.79
CA VAL A 136 13.29 -11.61 34.77
C VAL A 136 12.90 -11.27 33.34
N ASP A 137 12.76 -12.29 32.51
CA ASP A 137 12.08 -12.18 31.24
C ASP A 137 10.59 -11.97 31.56
N SER A 138 10.27 -10.72 31.85
CA SER A 138 8.91 -10.20 31.83
C SER A 138 8.47 -10.21 30.37
N VAL A 139 8.16 -11.41 29.86
CA VAL A 139 7.59 -11.59 28.53
C VAL A 139 6.19 -11.00 28.58
N ALA A 140 6.08 -9.73 28.20
CA ALA A 140 4.82 -9.16 27.77
C ALA A 140 4.25 -10.10 26.69
N PRO A 141 2.96 -10.46 26.76
CA PRO A 141 2.34 -11.24 25.69
C PRO A 141 2.55 -10.49 24.36
N VAL A 142 3.01 -11.22 23.34
CA VAL A 142 3.18 -10.70 21.99
C VAL A 142 1.84 -10.13 21.53
N GLN A 143 1.73 -8.81 21.54
CA GLN A 143 0.68 -8.10 20.84
C GLN A 143 0.97 -8.27 19.35
N ALA A 144 0.03 -8.86 18.61
CA ALA A 144 0.08 -8.92 17.16
C ALA A 144 0.06 -7.49 16.60
N LEU A 145 1.24 -6.89 16.45
CA LEU A 145 1.45 -5.70 15.65
C LEU A 145 1.58 -6.19 14.20
N GLY A 146 0.50 -6.06 13.42
CA GLY A 146 0.49 -6.36 11.98
C GLY A 146 -0.58 -7.36 11.54
N GLN A 147 -1.86 -6.96 11.70
CA GLN A 147 -3.03 -7.37 10.92
C GLN A 147 -3.19 -8.85 10.49
N LEU A 148 -3.26 -9.75 11.49
CA LEU A 148 -4.26 -10.84 11.70
C LEU A 148 -3.68 -12.20 12.18
N PRO A 149 -4.50 -13.08 12.81
CA PRO A 149 -4.04 -14.17 13.66
C PRO A 149 -3.28 -15.25 12.89
N GLN A 150 -2.55 -16.08 13.65
CA GLN A 150 -1.82 -17.24 13.14
C GLN A 150 -2.68 -18.24 12.36
N ASP A 151 -4.02 -18.14 12.44
CA ASP A 151 -5.02 -18.94 11.72
C ASP A 151 -6.08 -18.01 11.10
N ALA A 152 -6.34 -18.15 9.79
CA ALA A 152 -7.37 -17.40 9.08
C ALA A 152 -8.80 -17.61 9.66
N SER A 153 -9.06 -18.74 10.30
CA SER A 153 -10.35 -19.00 10.95
C SER A 153 -10.54 -18.23 12.27
N ALA A 154 -9.46 -17.70 12.86
CA ALA A 154 -9.49 -16.93 14.11
C ALA A 154 -9.68 -15.42 13.92
N LEU A 155 -9.94 -14.98 12.67
CA LEU A 155 -10.18 -13.58 12.32
C LEU A 155 -11.40 -13.03 13.08
N GLN A 156 -11.18 -12.05 13.96
CA GLN A 156 -12.28 -11.33 14.60
C GLN A 156 -12.81 -10.24 13.67
N VAL A 157 -14.07 -10.38 13.28
CA VAL A 157 -14.76 -9.42 12.42
C VAL A 157 -15.24 -8.23 13.28
N SER A 158 -14.80 -7.03 12.92
CA SER A 158 -15.23 -5.75 13.50
C SER A 158 -16.18 -5.05 12.53
N THR A 159 -17.03 -4.18 13.03
CA THR A 159 -17.88 -3.36 12.17
C THR A 159 -17.21 -2.03 11.78
N THR A 160 -16.14 -1.62 12.46
CA THR A 160 -15.41 -0.37 12.16
C THR A 160 -14.05 -0.64 11.51
N VAL A 161 -13.63 0.26 10.62
CA VAL A 161 -12.36 0.17 9.90
C VAL A 161 -11.68 1.54 9.93
N GLU A 162 -10.55 1.61 10.62
CA GLU A 162 -9.64 2.76 10.63
C GLU A 162 -8.22 2.20 10.45
N PRO A 163 -7.73 2.06 9.19
CA PRO A 163 -6.43 1.49 8.95
C PRO A 163 -5.34 2.47 9.41
N ASN A 164 -4.26 1.92 9.97
CA ASN A 164 -3.06 2.71 10.25
C ASN A 164 -2.54 3.31 8.93
N SER A 165 -1.98 4.52 8.99
CA SER A 165 -1.40 5.15 7.80
C SER A 165 -0.36 4.25 7.12
N ASN A 166 0.49 3.60 7.90
CA ASN A 166 1.43 2.59 7.42
C ASN A 166 1.32 1.34 8.29
N VAL A 167 1.45 0.16 7.68
CA VAL A 167 1.61 -1.11 8.38
C VAL A 167 2.66 -1.94 7.66
N SER A 168 3.48 -2.62 8.43
CA SER A 168 4.49 -3.54 7.93
C SER A 168 4.50 -4.80 8.80
N GLY A 169 5.06 -5.88 8.26
CA GLY A 169 5.23 -7.11 9.00
C GLY A 169 6.27 -8.04 8.38
N ALA A 170 6.90 -8.83 9.24
CA ALA A 170 7.76 -9.94 8.88
C ALA A 170 7.22 -11.26 9.45
N TYR A 171 7.07 -12.26 8.58
CA TYR A 171 6.45 -13.54 8.92
C TYR A 171 7.29 -14.71 8.41
N THR A 172 7.17 -15.85 9.08
CA THR A 172 7.76 -17.13 8.68
C THR A 172 6.71 -18.22 8.83
N LEU A 173 6.53 -19.05 7.80
CA LEU A 173 5.62 -20.20 7.84
C LEU A 173 6.23 -21.38 7.07
N GLY A 174 6.61 -22.45 7.77
CA GLY A 174 7.27 -23.59 7.14
C GLY A 174 8.57 -23.19 6.46
N GLN A 175 8.59 -23.28 5.12
CA GLN A 175 9.74 -22.94 4.27
C GLN A 175 9.65 -21.53 3.67
N PHE A 176 8.62 -20.76 4.06
CA PHE A 176 8.39 -19.40 3.57
C PHE A 176 8.92 -18.36 4.55
N GLU A 177 9.62 -17.38 4.00
CA GLU A 177 9.85 -16.06 4.60
C GLU A 177 8.97 -15.05 3.87
N VAL A 178 8.29 -14.17 4.60
CA VAL A 178 7.36 -13.18 4.04
C VAL A 178 7.66 -11.79 4.62
N ARG A 179 7.70 -10.77 3.78
CA ARG A 179 7.71 -9.35 4.17
C ARG A 179 6.54 -8.65 3.51
N ALA A 180 5.81 -7.87 4.29
CA ALA A 180 4.63 -7.18 3.81
C ALA A 180 4.65 -5.74 4.30
N THR A 181 4.20 -4.82 3.44
CA THR A 181 4.06 -3.41 3.77
C THR A 181 2.89 -2.83 2.99
N SER A 182 2.10 -1.97 3.64
CA SER A 182 1.10 -1.11 3.03
C SER A 182 1.23 0.31 3.57
N ARG A 183 1.51 1.26 2.67
CA ARG A 183 1.78 2.66 3.00
C ARG A 183 0.71 3.56 2.39
N ARG A 184 0.27 4.53 3.18
CA ARG A 184 -0.58 5.62 2.70
C ARG A 184 0.20 6.51 1.74
N GLY A 185 -0.39 6.74 0.59
CA GLY A 185 0.10 7.62 -0.46
C GLY A 185 0.14 9.07 -0.04
N SER A 186 1.04 9.83 -0.66
CA SER A 186 1.14 11.27 -0.43
C SER A 186 -0.16 12.01 -0.82
N ASP A 187 -0.88 11.54 -1.83
CA ASP A 187 -2.14 12.16 -2.23
C ASP A 187 -3.23 11.95 -1.19
N HIS A 188 -3.36 10.73 -0.66
CA HIS A 188 -4.26 10.46 0.46
C HIS A 188 -3.86 11.23 1.72
N VAL A 189 -2.57 11.47 1.97
CA VAL A 189 -2.13 12.34 3.07
C VAL A 189 -2.60 13.78 2.84
N ILE A 190 -2.40 14.33 1.64
CA ILE A 190 -2.77 15.72 1.29
C ILE A 190 -4.28 15.92 1.34
N LEU A 191 -5.05 14.97 0.84
CA LEU A 191 -6.52 14.99 0.83
C LEU A 191 -7.13 14.62 2.18
N ASN A 192 -6.31 14.22 3.16
CA ASN A 192 -6.74 13.70 4.45
C ASN A 192 -7.62 12.43 4.36
N ASP A 193 -7.47 11.65 3.29
CA ASP A 193 -8.16 10.37 3.07
C ASP A 193 -7.42 9.21 3.74
N LEU A 194 -8.14 8.25 4.31
CA LEU A 194 -7.52 7.04 4.88
C LEU A 194 -6.72 6.26 3.84
N ARG A 195 -5.79 5.42 4.30
CA ARG A 195 -5.20 4.39 3.44
C ARG A 195 -6.32 3.48 2.92
N GLN A 196 -6.34 3.28 1.62
CA GLN A 196 -7.30 2.51 0.87
C GLN A 196 -6.75 1.16 0.42
N ASP A 197 -5.44 0.93 0.50
CA ASP A 197 -4.88 -0.42 0.34
C ASP A 197 -4.89 -1.23 1.64
N ASP A 198 -4.88 -2.56 1.51
CA ASP A 198 -4.65 -3.47 2.62
C ASP A 198 -4.03 -4.81 2.18
N TYR A 199 -3.53 -5.60 3.13
CA TYR A 199 -3.04 -6.95 2.86
C TYR A 199 -3.32 -7.88 4.05
N VAL A 200 -3.33 -9.18 3.77
CA VAL A 200 -3.36 -10.25 4.76
C VAL A 200 -2.32 -11.30 4.41
N VAL A 201 -1.57 -11.74 5.42
CA VAL A 201 -0.72 -12.93 5.39
C VAL A 201 -1.27 -13.89 6.43
N ALA A 202 -1.69 -15.08 6.00
CA ALA A 202 -2.36 -16.04 6.87
C ALA A 202 -1.90 -17.47 6.62
N SER A 203 -2.06 -18.31 7.63
CA SER A 203 -1.98 -19.76 7.53
C SER A 203 -3.37 -20.35 7.35
N ALA A 204 -3.51 -21.33 6.47
CA ALA A 204 -4.79 -21.96 6.13
C ALA A 204 -4.74 -23.50 6.19
N ALA A 205 -5.93 -24.09 6.29
CA ALA A 205 -6.21 -25.50 6.44
C ALA A 205 -5.36 -26.19 7.52
N GLY A 206 -5.29 -25.54 8.69
CA GLY A 206 -4.57 -26.03 9.86
C GLY A 206 -3.05 -25.99 9.74
N GLY A 207 -2.48 -25.00 9.04
CA GLY A 207 -1.02 -24.88 8.89
C GLY A 207 -0.46 -25.34 7.55
N ARG A 208 -1.30 -25.87 6.65
CA ARG A 208 -0.83 -26.57 5.44
C ARG A 208 -0.56 -25.66 4.25
N TYR A 209 -1.12 -24.45 4.27
CA TYR A 209 -0.99 -23.48 3.19
C TYR A 209 -0.63 -22.11 3.73
N LEU A 210 0.27 -21.43 3.03
CA LEU A 210 0.43 -19.99 3.08
C LEU A 210 -0.64 -19.37 2.18
N VAL A 211 -1.39 -18.40 2.72
CA VAL A 211 -2.34 -17.58 1.99
C VAL A 211 -1.93 -16.13 2.12
N VAL A 212 -1.78 -15.45 0.98
CA VAL A 212 -1.52 -14.01 0.94
C VAL A 212 -2.59 -13.37 0.08
N VAL A 213 -3.15 -12.26 0.54
CA VAL A 213 -4.08 -11.42 -0.21
C VAL A 213 -3.65 -9.97 -0.10
N VAL A 214 -3.62 -9.26 -1.22
CA VAL A 214 -3.35 -7.82 -1.33
C VAL A 214 -4.55 -7.18 -2.02
N ALA A 215 -4.95 -6.00 -1.57
CA ALA A 215 -6.07 -5.27 -2.14
C ALA A 215 -5.74 -3.79 -2.29
N ASP A 216 -6.16 -3.21 -3.41
CA ASP A 216 -6.17 -1.77 -3.65
C ASP A 216 -7.62 -1.28 -3.64
N GLY A 217 -7.95 -0.33 -2.78
CA GLY A 217 -9.27 0.29 -2.76
C GLY A 217 -9.36 1.39 -3.82
N GLN A 218 -10.28 1.24 -4.78
CA GLN A 218 -10.43 2.22 -5.86
C GLN A 218 -10.81 3.60 -5.30
N GLY A 219 -9.94 4.61 -5.46
CA GLY A 219 -10.11 5.91 -4.79
C GLY A 219 -11.35 6.73 -5.17
N ALA A 220 -12.02 6.41 -6.28
CA ALA A 220 -13.33 6.99 -6.60
C ALA A 220 -14.49 6.41 -5.76
N ALA A 221 -14.26 5.31 -5.04
CA ALA A 221 -15.25 4.64 -4.22
C ALA A 221 -15.23 5.21 -2.79
N GLU A 222 -16.39 5.69 -2.33
CA GLU A 222 -16.56 6.33 -1.01
C GLU A 222 -16.07 5.45 0.16
N ASN A 223 -16.23 4.13 0.06
CA ASN A 223 -15.85 3.17 1.09
C ASN A 223 -14.68 2.27 0.64
N ALA A 224 -13.76 2.79 -0.17
CA ALA A 224 -12.59 2.06 -0.68
C ALA A 224 -11.78 1.36 0.43
N HIS A 225 -11.37 2.12 1.46
CA HIS A 225 -10.63 1.61 2.63
C HIS A 225 -11.34 0.49 3.38
N TYR A 226 -12.68 0.56 3.49
CA TYR A 226 -13.47 -0.48 4.12
C TYR A 226 -13.50 -1.74 3.24
N GLY A 227 -13.64 -1.52 1.93
CA GLY A 227 -13.66 -2.54 0.90
C GLY A 227 -12.41 -3.40 0.88
N SER A 228 -11.25 -2.79 0.68
CA SER A 228 -9.95 -3.48 0.65
C SER A 228 -9.68 -4.20 1.97
N TYR A 229 -9.91 -3.52 3.10
CA TYR A 229 -9.70 -4.07 4.43
C TYR A 229 -10.51 -5.36 4.64
N TRP A 230 -11.81 -5.36 4.40
CA TRP A 230 -12.62 -6.56 4.64
C TRP A 230 -12.48 -7.61 3.56
N SER A 231 -12.24 -7.22 2.30
CA SER A 231 -12.08 -8.17 1.20
C SER A 231 -10.86 -9.06 1.42
N CYS A 232 -9.70 -8.51 1.82
CA CYS A 232 -8.51 -9.31 2.14
C CYS A 232 -8.78 -10.36 3.23
N ARG A 233 -9.50 -9.96 4.28
CA ARG A 233 -9.74 -10.78 5.49
C ARG A 233 -10.74 -11.89 5.24
N LEU A 234 -11.89 -11.52 4.67
CA LEU A 234 -12.94 -12.46 4.34
C LEU A 234 -12.49 -13.42 3.23
N LEU A 235 -11.61 -12.98 2.32
CA LEU A 235 -11.04 -13.88 1.31
C LEU A 235 -10.09 -14.89 1.92
N ALA A 236 -9.19 -14.48 2.81
CA ALA A 236 -8.33 -15.42 3.53
C ALA A 236 -9.15 -16.46 4.32
N GLN A 237 -10.24 -16.02 4.97
CA GLN A 237 -11.18 -16.91 5.68
C GLN A 237 -11.90 -17.87 4.73
N ALA A 238 -12.41 -17.37 3.60
CA ALA A 238 -13.10 -18.18 2.61
C ALA A 238 -12.16 -19.23 1.99
N ILE A 239 -10.90 -18.86 1.73
CA ILE A 239 -9.85 -19.78 1.26
C ILE A 239 -9.60 -20.88 2.29
N ASP A 240 -9.39 -20.54 3.56
CA ASP A 240 -9.18 -21.54 4.63
C ASP A 240 -10.33 -22.55 4.69
N GLN A 241 -11.57 -22.07 4.67
CA GLN A 241 -12.75 -22.93 4.71
C GLN A 241 -12.83 -23.85 3.47
N HIS A 242 -12.62 -23.31 2.26
CA HIS A 242 -12.64 -24.11 1.04
C HIS A 242 -11.54 -25.18 1.01
N LEU A 243 -10.34 -24.85 1.49
CA LEU A 243 -9.22 -25.79 1.59
C LEU A 243 -9.47 -26.89 2.64
N ARG A 244 -10.19 -26.59 3.72
CA ARG A 244 -10.63 -27.60 4.71
C ARG A 244 -11.72 -28.50 4.16
N ASP A 245 -12.68 -27.92 3.43
CA ASP A 245 -13.82 -28.64 2.85
C ASP A 245 -13.44 -29.43 1.57
N GLY A 246 -12.27 -29.16 0.99
CA GLY A 246 -11.82 -29.77 -0.26
C GLY A 246 -12.59 -29.27 -1.49
N VAL A 247 -13.15 -28.05 -1.43
CA VAL A 247 -13.90 -27.42 -2.52
C VAL A 247 -12.93 -26.61 -3.39
N PRO A 248 -12.69 -26.98 -4.66
CA PRO A 248 -11.79 -26.25 -5.53
C PRO A 248 -12.46 -25.02 -6.15
N GLY A 249 -11.63 -24.04 -6.55
CA GLY A 249 -12.02 -22.93 -7.42
C GLY A 249 -11.98 -21.56 -6.75
N ILE A 250 -11.12 -20.67 -7.27
CA ILE A 250 -10.98 -19.28 -6.81
C ILE A 250 -12.29 -18.51 -6.94
N GLU A 251 -13.05 -18.73 -8.02
CA GLU A 251 -14.35 -18.08 -8.24
C GLU A 251 -15.33 -18.35 -7.08
N LYS A 252 -15.39 -19.59 -6.56
CA LYS A 252 -16.26 -19.96 -5.43
C LYS A 252 -15.82 -19.31 -4.13
N MET A 253 -14.51 -19.19 -3.92
CA MET A 253 -13.94 -18.46 -2.79
C MET A 253 -14.35 -16.98 -2.86
N LEU A 254 -14.20 -16.34 -4.03
CA LEU A 254 -14.58 -14.93 -4.25
C LEU A 254 -16.10 -14.70 -4.14
N GLU A 255 -16.93 -15.61 -4.65
CA GLU A 255 -18.39 -15.56 -4.48
C GLU A 255 -18.78 -15.54 -2.99
N ARG A 256 -18.22 -16.46 -2.21
CA ARG A 256 -18.46 -16.52 -0.76
C ARG A 256 -17.98 -15.27 -0.06
N THR A 257 -16.77 -14.79 -0.38
CA THR A 257 -16.25 -13.53 0.17
C THR A 257 -17.17 -12.36 -0.13
N ARG A 258 -17.75 -12.29 -1.33
CA ARG A 258 -18.69 -11.23 -1.71
C ARG A 258 -19.98 -11.31 -0.89
N GLU A 259 -20.52 -12.50 -0.67
CA GLU A 259 -21.71 -12.70 0.16
C GLU A 259 -21.46 -12.27 1.62
N GLU A 260 -20.33 -12.67 2.19
CA GLU A 260 -19.93 -12.30 3.55
C GLU A 260 -19.67 -10.80 3.68
N LEU A 261 -18.99 -10.19 2.70
CA LEU A 261 -18.76 -8.75 2.64
C LEU A 261 -20.07 -7.98 2.52
N HIS A 262 -21.00 -8.46 1.69
CA HIS A 262 -22.33 -7.86 1.57
C HIS A 262 -23.08 -7.89 2.90
N SER A 263 -23.09 -9.03 3.59
CA SER A 263 -23.70 -9.15 4.91
C SER A 263 -23.06 -8.20 5.93
N LEU A 264 -21.74 -8.10 5.93
CA LEU A 264 -21.01 -7.22 6.85
C LEU A 264 -21.30 -5.74 6.57
N PHE A 265 -21.37 -5.38 5.29
CA PHE A 265 -21.68 -4.02 4.84
C PHE A 265 -23.09 -3.59 5.26
N GLU A 266 -24.10 -4.43 5.05
CA GLU A 266 -25.49 -4.15 5.44
C GLU A 266 -25.64 -4.01 6.97
N MET A 267 -24.86 -4.75 7.76
CA MET A 267 -24.84 -4.58 9.22
C MET A 267 -24.21 -3.25 9.66
N ARG A 268 -23.21 -2.75 8.93
CA ARG A 268 -22.47 -1.54 9.29
C ARG A 268 -23.11 -0.26 8.76
N PHE A 269 -23.68 -0.29 7.56
CA PHE A 269 -24.22 0.88 6.87
C PHE A 269 -25.74 0.73 6.72
N THR A 270 -26.46 1.17 7.75
CA THR A 270 -27.93 1.05 7.83
C THR A 270 -28.68 2.25 7.23
N ASP A 271 -27.94 3.21 6.68
CA ASP A 271 -28.45 4.48 6.12
C ASP A 271 -28.87 4.37 4.63
N GLY A 272 -28.84 3.16 4.06
CA GLY A 272 -29.16 2.92 2.66
C GLY A 272 -27.98 3.13 1.71
N THR A 273 -26.76 3.29 2.24
CA THR A 273 -25.53 3.14 1.46
C THR A 273 -25.52 1.77 0.79
N LYS A 274 -25.07 1.72 -0.46
CA LYS A 274 -25.14 0.50 -1.28
C LYS A 274 -23.75 -0.09 -1.47
N LEU A 275 -23.66 -1.41 -1.51
CA LEU A 275 -22.40 -2.17 -1.73
C LEU A 275 -21.55 -1.64 -2.90
N ARG A 276 -22.17 -1.04 -3.94
CA ARG A 276 -21.46 -0.40 -5.06
C ARG A 276 -20.49 0.72 -4.65
N THR A 277 -20.61 1.28 -3.45
CA THR A 277 -19.68 2.28 -2.90
C THR A 277 -18.37 1.65 -2.41
N ILE A 278 -18.29 0.32 -2.44
CA ILE A 278 -17.04 -0.44 -2.38
C ILE A 278 -16.62 -0.82 -3.79
N ALA A 279 -15.34 -0.62 -4.06
CA ALA A 279 -14.63 -1.23 -5.17
C ALA A 279 -13.17 -1.41 -4.77
N THR A 280 -12.63 -2.60 -5.02
CA THR A 280 -11.25 -2.93 -4.71
C THR A 280 -10.71 -3.95 -5.70
N THR A 281 -9.42 -3.88 -6.01
CA THR A 281 -8.72 -4.96 -6.72
C THR A 281 -8.24 -5.99 -5.72
N LEU A 282 -7.92 -7.19 -6.19
CA LEU A 282 -7.41 -8.27 -5.36
C LEU A 282 -6.26 -8.96 -6.09
N VAL A 283 -5.19 -9.26 -5.37
CA VAL A 283 -4.14 -10.18 -5.81
C VAL A 283 -3.93 -11.17 -4.69
N GLY A 284 -3.88 -12.46 -5.00
CA GLY A 284 -3.67 -13.48 -3.99
C GLY A 284 -2.77 -14.61 -4.42
N LEU A 285 -2.24 -15.30 -3.41
CA LEU A 285 -1.41 -16.49 -3.53
C LEU A 285 -1.91 -17.54 -2.53
N ILE A 286 -2.04 -18.77 -2.99
CA ILE A 286 -2.27 -19.97 -2.17
C ILE A 286 -1.12 -20.93 -2.45
N ALA A 287 -0.28 -21.20 -1.44
CA ALA A 287 0.94 -21.97 -1.60
C ALA A 287 1.07 -23.07 -0.52
N PRO A 288 1.23 -24.35 -0.88
CA PRO A 288 1.49 -25.42 0.09
C PRO A 288 2.83 -25.21 0.84
N ILE A 289 2.85 -25.40 2.16
CA ILE A 289 4.06 -25.17 2.98
C ILE A 289 5.20 -26.17 2.71
N ASP A 290 4.85 -27.35 2.21
CA ASP A 290 5.79 -28.42 1.92
C ASP A 290 6.34 -28.34 0.47
N GLY A 291 5.94 -27.33 -0.29
CA GLY A 291 6.20 -27.22 -1.72
C GLY A 291 5.13 -27.90 -2.57
N GLY A 292 5.21 -27.70 -3.89
CA GLY A 292 4.20 -28.14 -4.85
C GLY A 292 3.58 -26.96 -5.61
N PRO A 293 2.58 -27.23 -6.46
CA PRO A 293 1.97 -26.18 -7.27
C PRO A 293 1.25 -25.18 -6.35
N ALA A 294 1.67 -23.93 -6.44
CA ALA A 294 0.94 -22.80 -5.89
C ALA A 294 -0.04 -22.26 -6.92
N ALA A 295 -1.03 -21.49 -6.47
CA ALA A 295 -1.98 -20.81 -7.33
C ALA A 295 -1.98 -19.32 -7.00
N GLY A 296 -1.73 -18.51 -8.02
CA GLY A 296 -1.90 -17.07 -7.99
C GLY A 296 -3.22 -16.68 -8.63
N PHE A 297 -3.84 -15.62 -8.16
CA PHE A 297 -5.02 -15.05 -8.79
C PHE A 297 -5.05 -13.54 -8.67
N ARG A 298 -5.74 -12.87 -9.59
CA ARG A 298 -6.03 -11.43 -9.48
C ARG A 298 -7.41 -11.05 -10.01
N VAL A 299 -7.97 -9.98 -9.45
CA VAL A 299 -9.14 -9.24 -9.92
C VAL A 299 -8.71 -7.78 -10.04
N GLY A 300 -8.70 -7.22 -11.25
CA GLY A 300 -8.22 -5.86 -11.51
C GLY A 300 -6.75 -5.81 -11.92
N ASP A 301 -6.09 -4.69 -11.62
CA ASP A 301 -4.79 -4.28 -12.16
C ASP A 301 -3.58 -4.50 -11.23
N GLY A 302 -3.80 -5.02 -10.03
CA GLY A 302 -2.72 -5.53 -9.19
C GLY A 302 -2.00 -6.73 -9.86
N ASP A 303 -0.78 -7.00 -9.42
CA ASP A 303 0.04 -8.04 -10.05
C ASP A 303 0.75 -8.97 -9.06
N LEU A 304 1.04 -10.18 -9.55
CA LEU A 304 1.93 -11.16 -8.92
C LEU A 304 3.12 -11.36 -9.84
N LEU A 305 4.28 -10.94 -9.36
CA LEU A 305 5.52 -10.85 -10.11
C LEU A 305 6.52 -11.90 -9.62
N VAL A 306 7.28 -12.47 -10.55
CA VAL A 306 8.43 -13.34 -10.28
C VAL A 306 9.69 -12.60 -10.66
N ALA A 307 10.72 -12.68 -9.81
CA ALA A 307 12.05 -12.18 -10.15
C ALA A 307 12.75 -13.12 -11.15
N GLY A 308 13.06 -12.61 -12.33
CA GLY A 308 13.82 -13.28 -13.40
C GLY A 308 15.19 -12.63 -13.65
N ALA A 309 15.92 -13.14 -14.64
CA ALA A 309 17.23 -12.58 -15.03
C ALA A 309 17.12 -11.17 -15.60
N ASP A 310 16.01 -10.88 -16.28
CA ASP A 310 15.74 -9.61 -16.97
C ASP A 310 14.86 -8.65 -16.15
N GLY A 311 14.64 -8.95 -14.86
CA GLY A 311 13.81 -8.14 -13.96
C GLY A 311 12.55 -8.85 -13.49
N TRP A 312 11.47 -8.09 -13.29
CA TRP A 312 10.19 -8.61 -12.82
C TRP A 312 9.30 -9.04 -13.98
N THR A 313 8.70 -10.22 -13.88
CA THR A 313 7.75 -10.73 -14.88
C THR A 313 6.44 -11.12 -14.21
N SER A 314 5.31 -10.66 -14.76
CA SER A 314 3.98 -11.08 -14.31
C SER A 314 3.78 -12.58 -14.54
N VAL A 315 3.17 -13.25 -13.57
CA VAL A 315 2.77 -14.66 -13.71
C VAL A 315 1.48 -14.82 -14.49
N PHE A 316 0.71 -13.75 -14.62
CA PHE A 316 -0.52 -13.76 -15.38
C PHE A 316 -0.20 -13.49 -16.85
N ALA A 317 -0.90 -14.20 -17.74
CA ALA A 317 -0.95 -13.79 -19.13
C ALA A 317 -1.56 -12.37 -19.24
N PRO A 318 -1.37 -11.67 -20.37
CA PRO A 318 -2.14 -10.46 -20.64
C PRO A 318 -3.62 -10.70 -20.35
N ALA A 319 -4.23 -9.80 -19.57
CA ALA A 319 -5.57 -9.99 -19.02
C ALA A 319 -6.54 -10.44 -20.11
N ILE A 320 -7.21 -11.57 -19.88
CA ILE A 320 -8.25 -12.08 -20.78
C ILE A 320 -9.60 -11.41 -20.43
N GLY A 321 -9.75 -10.98 -19.17
CA GLY A 321 -10.93 -10.28 -18.66
C GLY A 321 -10.86 -8.75 -18.75
N ASP A 322 -11.83 -8.10 -18.13
CA ASP A 322 -11.90 -6.64 -18.03
C ASP A 322 -10.77 -6.11 -17.12
N PRO A 323 -9.82 -5.31 -17.64
CA PRO A 323 -8.75 -4.74 -16.81
C PRO A 323 -9.28 -3.77 -15.75
N GLU A 324 -10.51 -3.27 -15.90
CA GLU A 324 -11.19 -2.43 -14.91
C GLU A 324 -12.05 -3.24 -13.93
N ALA A 325 -11.92 -4.57 -13.92
CA ALA A 325 -12.65 -5.43 -13.00
C ALA A 325 -12.31 -5.10 -11.55
N VAL A 326 -13.34 -4.89 -10.74
CA VAL A 326 -13.21 -4.61 -9.31
C VAL A 326 -14.13 -5.51 -8.50
N PHE A 327 -13.62 -6.02 -7.39
CA PHE A 327 -14.38 -6.71 -6.37
C PHE A 327 -15.13 -5.69 -5.49
N PRO A 328 -16.35 -5.98 -4.98
CA PRO A 328 -17.19 -7.15 -5.18
C PRO A 328 -18.10 -7.07 -6.43
N ARG A 329 -17.85 -6.14 -7.36
CA ARG A 329 -18.71 -6.00 -8.55
C ARG A 329 -18.52 -7.16 -9.52
N SER A 330 -17.29 -7.64 -9.65
CA SER A 330 -16.91 -8.86 -10.36
C SER A 330 -16.24 -9.86 -9.43
N VAL A 331 -16.30 -11.15 -9.80
CA VAL A 331 -15.50 -12.23 -9.24
C VAL A 331 -14.74 -13.00 -10.32
N GLU A 332 -14.80 -12.52 -11.56
CA GLU A 332 -13.96 -13.04 -12.61
C GLU A 332 -12.52 -12.70 -12.26
N ALA A 333 -11.68 -13.74 -12.16
CA ALA A 333 -10.30 -13.61 -11.77
C ALA A 333 -9.40 -14.30 -12.81
N ASP A 334 -8.29 -13.65 -13.14
CA ASP A 334 -7.18 -14.33 -13.79
C ASP A 334 -6.57 -15.30 -12.77
N VAL A 335 -6.32 -16.55 -13.16
CA VAL A 335 -5.70 -17.56 -12.30
C VAL A 335 -4.50 -18.14 -13.02
N ALA A 336 -3.36 -18.20 -12.34
CA ALA A 336 -2.13 -18.75 -12.87
C ALA A 336 -1.59 -19.83 -11.92
N PRO A 337 -1.20 -21.02 -12.41
CA PRO A 337 -0.39 -21.94 -11.64
C PRO A 337 1.03 -21.37 -11.48
N LEU A 338 1.64 -21.61 -10.32
CA LEU A 338 3.02 -21.23 -10.04
C LEU A 338 3.80 -22.43 -9.51
N ASP A 339 5.02 -22.58 -10.00
CA ASP A 339 6.02 -23.41 -9.36
C ASP A 339 6.82 -22.56 -8.35
N LEU A 340 7.02 -23.09 -7.15
CA LEU A 340 7.72 -22.41 -6.05
C LEU A 340 9.27 -22.51 -6.19
N ASP A 341 9.78 -22.64 -7.40
CA ASP A 341 11.21 -22.62 -7.70
C ASP A 341 11.76 -21.19 -7.89
N ALA A 342 10.85 -20.20 -7.97
CA ALA A 342 11.17 -18.79 -7.98
C ALA A 342 11.96 -18.36 -6.72
N ARG A 343 13.00 -17.54 -6.92
CA ARG A 343 13.80 -16.99 -5.81
C ARG A 343 12.99 -16.05 -4.92
N CYS A 344 12.07 -15.30 -5.53
CA CYS A 344 11.23 -14.31 -4.87
C CYS A 344 9.95 -14.08 -5.68
N LEU A 345 8.82 -14.10 -5.00
CA LEU A 345 7.51 -13.67 -5.51
C LEU A 345 7.17 -12.32 -4.90
N LEU A 346 6.54 -11.44 -5.67
CA LEU A 346 6.07 -10.13 -5.21
C LEU A 346 4.62 -9.92 -5.62
N LEU A 347 3.71 -9.89 -4.65
CA LEU A 347 2.33 -9.45 -4.84
C LEU A 347 2.31 -7.93 -4.62
N ALA A 348 1.72 -7.17 -5.52
CA ALA A 348 1.75 -5.72 -5.49
C ALA A 348 0.45 -5.09 -6.01
N THR A 349 0.04 -3.98 -5.39
CA THR A 349 -0.94 -3.04 -5.97
C THR A 349 -0.30 -2.24 -7.10
N ASP A 350 -1.11 -1.53 -7.89
CA ASP A 350 -0.64 -0.75 -9.04
C ASP A 350 0.39 0.32 -8.64
N GLY A 351 0.27 0.88 -7.43
CA GLY A 351 1.20 1.82 -6.83
C GLY A 351 2.63 1.28 -6.67
N VAL A 352 2.81 -0.04 -6.77
CA VAL A 352 4.13 -0.70 -6.81
C VAL A 352 4.38 -1.40 -8.15
N SER A 353 3.42 -2.17 -8.68
CA SER A 353 3.62 -2.94 -9.92
C SER A 353 3.81 -2.05 -11.15
N ALA A 354 3.07 -0.94 -11.26
CA ALA A 354 3.20 -0.02 -12.39
C ALA A 354 4.56 0.71 -12.39
N PRO A 355 5.06 1.25 -11.25
CA PRO A 355 6.43 1.76 -11.18
C PRO A 355 7.51 0.73 -11.51
N LEU A 356 7.35 -0.53 -11.10
CA LEU A 356 8.30 -1.59 -11.46
C LEU A 356 8.34 -1.85 -12.97
N ALA A 357 7.22 -1.69 -13.66
CA ALA A 357 7.15 -1.85 -15.12
C ALA A 357 7.65 -0.62 -15.88
N ALA A 358 7.50 0.58 -15.32
CA ALA A 358 7.75 1.84 -16.01
C ALA A 358 9.07 2.52 -15.65
N ASN A 359 9.72 2.15 -14.54
CA ASN A 359 10.92 2.82 -14.04
C ASN A 359 12.04 1.81 -13.72
N ASP A 360 13.09 1.83 -14.53
CA ASP A 360 14.22 0.90 -14.43
C ASP A 360 14.96 0.99 -13.09
N ASP A 361 15.08 2.18 -12.48
CA ASP A 361 15.78 2.35 -11.20
C ASP A 361 14.99 1.73 -10.04
N VAL A 362 13.66 1.87 -10.05
CA VAL A 362 12.77 1.21 -9.06
C VAL A 362 12.80 -0.31 -9.27
N ALA A 363 12.69 -0.76 -10.53
CA ALA A 363 12.77 -2.18 -10.87
C ALA A 363 14.08 -2.80 -10.38
N LEU A 364 15.21 -2.17 -10.69
CA LEU A 364 16.54 -2.63 -10.29
C LEU A 364 16.69 -2.66 -8.77
N SER A 365 16.21 -1.62 -8.07
CA SER A 365 16.26 -1.55 -6.61
C SER A 365 15.52 -2.72 -5.95
N PHE A 366 14.36 -3.11 -6.50
CA PHE A 366 13.61 -4.27 -6.01
C PHE A 366 14.30 -5.60 -6.37
N VAL A 367 14.84 -5.74 -7.59
CA VAL A 367 15.57 -6.95 -7.99
C VAL A 367 16.79 -7.17 -7.11
N GLU A 368 17.59 -6.13 -6.86
CA GLU A 368 18.79 -6.22 -6.03
C GLU A 368 18.43 -6.41 -4.55
N GLY A 369 17.46 -5.63 -4.05
CA GLY A 369 17.05 -5.64 -2.66
C GLY A 369 16.37 -6.94 -2.22
N LEU A 370 15.68 -7.63 -3.13
CA LEU A 370 14.89 -8.83 -2.80
C LEU A 370 15.54 -10.16 -3.22
N GLN A 371 16.85 -10.19 -3.50
CA GLN A 371 17.59 -11.44 -3.77
C GLN A 371 17.54 -12.44 -2.60
N ALA A 372 17.35 -11.95 -1.38
CA ALA A 372 17.17 -12.74 -0.16
C ALA A 372 16.21 -11.99 0.79
N PRO A 373 15.62 -12.67 1.79
CA PRO A 373 14.80 -12.02 2.79
C PRO A 373 15.55 -10.88 3.49
N ILE A 374 14.97 -9.68 3.45
CA ILE A 374 15.46 -8.48 4.17
C ILE A 374 14.67 -8.27 5.47
N SER A 375 15.02 -7.26 6.25
CA SER A 375 14.22 -6.88 7.44
C SER A 375 12.91 -6.20 7.05
N GLU A 376 11.95 -6.17 7.97
CA GLU A 376 10.68 -5.45 7.81
C GLU A 376 10.90 -3.96 7.47
N VAL A 377 11.87 -3.33 8.13
CA VAL A 377 12.18 -1.90 7.93
C VAL A 377 12.79 -1.66 6.55
N GLU A 378 13.70 -2.53 6.11
CA GLU A 378 14.29 -2.41 4.75
C GLU A 378 13.21 -2.62 3.68
N PHE A 379 12.27 -3.54 3.88
CA PHE A 379 11.15 -3.73 2.96
C PHE A 379 10.22 -2.52 2.91
N ASP A 380 9.87 -1.95 4.06
CA ASP A 380 9.09 -0.72 4.14
C ASP A 380 9.78 0.47 3.42
N GLN A 381 11.10 0.56 3.53
CA GLN A 381 11.90 1.57 2.85
C GLN A 381 11.93 1.37 1.33
N LEU A 382 11.94 0.13 0.82
CA LEU A 382 11.84 -0.13 -0.62
C LEU A 382 10.56 0.44 -1.23
N LEU A 383 9.45 0.44 -0.48
CA LEU A 383 8.18 1.03 -0.94
C LEU A 383 8.13 2.55 -0.79
N SER A 384 9.19 3.21 -0.32
CA SER A 384 9.24 4.65 -0.06
C SER A 384 9.76 5.51 -1.22
N PHE A 385 9.87 4.98 -2.43
CA PHE A 385 10.45 5.70 -3.57
C PHE A 385 9.68 7.00 -3.89
N PRO A 386 10.37 8.12 -4.21
CA PRO A 386 9.73 9.43 -4.40
C PRO A 386 9.40 9.68 -5.89
N LEU A 387 8.45 8.94 -6.46
CA LEU A 387 7.97 9.16 -7.83
C LEU A 387 6.71 10.03 -7.84
N GLU A 388 6.67 11.03 -8.72
CA GLU A 388 5.49 11.91 -8.86
C GLU A 388 4.28 11.18 -9.46
N GLU A 389 4.54 10.15 -10.28
CA GLU A 389 3.53 9.33 -10.93
C GLU A 389 2.96 8.23 -10.00
N ALA A 390 3.58 8.01 -8.84
CA ALA A 390 3.21 6.95 -7.88
C ALA A 390 2.90 7.53 -6.50
N ARG A 391 1.93 8.46 -6.46
CA ARG A 391 1.55 9.21 -5.25
C ARG A 391 0.39 8.61 -4.46
N GLY A 392 -0.27 7.59 -5.01
CA GLY A 392 -1.26 6.76 -4.36
C GLY A 392 -0.68 5.86 -3.27
N ASP A 393 -1.53 5.01 -2.70
CA ASP A 393 -1.09 4.01 -1.74
C ASP A 393 -0.12 3.02 -2.40
N ARG A 394 0.74 2.42 -1.57
CA ARG A 394 1.75 1.47 -2.03
C ARG A 394 1.75 0.27 -1.14
N THR A 395 1.36 -0.86 -1.71
CA THR A 395 1.24 -2.11 -0.97
C THR A 395 1.88 -3.25 -1.72
N ALA A 396 2.72 -4.00 -1.01
CA ALA A 396 3.34 -5.18 -1.56
C ALA A 396 3.62 -6.23 -0.49
N VAL A 397 3.68 -7.48 -0.94
CA VAL A 397 4.08 -8.63 -0.14
C VAL A 397 5.12 -9.44 -0.91
N SER A 398 6.32 -9.55 -0.37
CA SER A 398 7.42 -10.33 -0.91
C SER A 398 7.54 -11.67 -0.19
N ILE A 399 7.72 -12.74 -0.96
CA ILE A 399 7.72 -14.13 -0.47
C ILE A 399 8.93 -14.85 -1.03
N TRP A 400 9.71 -15.45 -0.12
CA TRP A 400 10.84 -16.30 -0.46
C TRP A 400 10.55 -17.73 0.00
N PHE A 401 10.81 -18.70 -0.86
CA PHE A 401 10.69 -20.12 -0.54
C PHE A 401 12.06 -20.78 -0.54
N SER A 402 12.38 -21.50 0.53
CA SER A 402 13.61 -22.28 0.65
C SER A 402 13.30 -23.77 0.68
N PRO A 403 13.36 -24.49 -0.47
CA PRO A 403 13.10 -25.92 -0.49
C PRO A 403 14.09 -26.67 0.42
N LYS A 404 13.58 -27.54 1.28
CA LYS A 404 14.35 -28.48 2.09
C LYS A 404 15.12 -29.39 1.15
N LYS A 405 16.44 -29.37 1.27
CA LYS A 405 17.36 -30.23 0.53
C LYS A 405 17.20 -31.70 0.88
#